data_AF-A0A9D1Q7T0-F1
#
_entry.id   AF-A0A9D1Q7T0-F1
#
_cell.length_a   1.000
_cell.length_b   1.000
_cell.length_c   1.000
_cell.angle_alpha   90.00
_cell.angle_beta   90.00
_cell.angle_gamma   90.00
#
_symmetry.space_group_name_H-M   'P 1'
#
loop_
_entity.id
_entity.type
_entity.pdbx_description
1 polymer ?
#
loop_
_entity_poly.entity_id
_entity_poly.type
_entity_poly.pdbx_seq_one_letter_code
_entity_poly.pdbx_strand_id
1 'polypeptide(L)' 'GNLSVKRAIDIAFNEPFSEENTLILLSSPGLSTSWTRTMQNRLINKTIEPFSFRLFKQKP' A
#
# COMPACT_ATOMS: atom_id res chain seq x y z
N GLY A 1 -5.69 -13.33 -10.40
CA GLY A 1 -5.00 -14.29 -9.53
C GLY A 1 -5.23 -13.87 -8.09
N ASN A 2 -5.49 -14.81 -7.19
CA ASN A 2 -5.72 -14.47 -5.78
C ASN A 2 -4.41 -13.98 -5.15
N LEU A 3 -4.40 -12.77 -4.60
CA LEU A 3 -3.24 -12.20 -3.93
C LEU A 3 -3.22 -12.69 -2.48
N SER A 4 -2.14 -13.32 -2.04
CA SER A 4 -2.02 -13.74 -0.65
C SER A 4 -1.87 -12.54 0.29
N VAL A 5 -2.33 -12.67 1.53
CA VAL A 5 -2.15 -11.64 2.57
C VAL A 5 -0.67 -11.31 2.76
N LYS A 6 0.21 -12.31 2.72
CA LYS A 6 1.66 -12.11 2.77
C LYS A 6 2.15 -11.17 1.66
N ARG A 7 1.74 -11.43 0.41
CA ARG A 7 2.14 -10.59 -0.74
C ARG A 7 1.60 -9.17 -0.60
N ALA A 8 0.36 -9.01 -0.13
CA ALA A 8 -0.22 -7.70 0.13
C ALA A 8 0.57 -6.91 1.19
N ILE A 9 1.02 -7.57 2.27
CA ILE A 9 1.86 -6.96 3.31
C ILE A 9 3.24 -6.59 2.74
N ASP A 10 3.85 -7.47 1.95
CA ASP A 10 5.17 -7.18 1.37
C ASP A 10 5.12 -5.93 0.49
N ILE A 11 4.13 -5.84 -0.41
CA ILE A 11 3.89 -4.66 -1.26
C ILE A 11 3.61 -3.41 -0.42
N ALA A 12 2.81 -3.54 0.65
CA ALA A 12 2.36 -2.39 1.41
C ALA A 12 3.45 -1.81 2.33
N PHE A 13 4.32 -2.65 2.89
CA PHE A 13 5.18 -2.26 4.02
C PHE A 13 6.66 -2.66 3.89
N ASN A 14 7.01 -3.65 3.07
CA ASN A 14 8.38 -4.21 3.05
C ASN A 14 9.14 -3.95 1.76
N GLU A 15 8.45 -3.52 0.69
CA GLU A 15 9.04 -3.24 -0.62
C GLU A 15 9.13 -1.74 -0.91
N PRO A 16 10.09 -1.32 -1.76
CA PRO A 16 10.07 0.04 -2.30
C PRO A 16 8.83 0.28 -3.17
N PHE A 17 8.53 1.55 -3.44
CA PHE A 17 7.42 1.90 -4.32
C PHE A 17 7.59 1.24 -5.71
N SER A 18 6.56 0.52 -6.14
CA SER A 18 6.44 -0.07 -7.47
C SER A 18 5.01 0.15 -7.96
N GLU A 19 4.89 0.81 -9.11
CA GLU A 19 3.59 1.07 -9.75
C GLU A 19 2.87 -0.23 -10.11
N GLU A 20 3.61 -1.20 -10.67
CA GLU A 20 3.07 -2.52 -11.02
C GLU A 20 2.51 -3.26 -9.79
N ASN A 21 3.30 -3.35 -8.71
CA ASN A 21 2.85 -4.00 -7.48
C ASN A 21 1.66 -3.27 -6.85
N THR A 22 1.63 -1.94 -6.93
CA THR A 22 0.51 -1.14 -6.43
C THR A 22 -0.78 -1.41 -7.22
N LEU A 23 -0.68 -1.54 -8.54
CA LEU A 23 -1.80 -1.92 -9.41
C LEU A 23 -2.28 -3.35 -9.18
N ILE A 24 -1.37 -4.29 -8.94
CA ILE A 24 -1.71 -5.68 -8.58
C ILE A 24 -2.53 -5.70 -7.29
N LEU A 25 -2.11 -4.96 -6.26
CA LEU A 25 -2.82 -4.88 -4.99
C LEU A 25 -4.21 -4.23 -5.15
N LEU A 26 -4.31 -3.14 -5.92
CA LEU A 26 -5.58 -2.47 -6.25
C LEU A 26 -6.56 -3.36 -7.02
N SER A 27 -6.05 -4.31 -7.80
CA SER A 27 -6.86 -5.24 -8.57
C SER A 27 -7.40 -6.41 -7.73
N SER A 28 -7.02 -6.50 -6.45
CA SER A 28 -7.49 -7.56 -5.54
C SER A 28 -8.96 -7.35 -5.15
N PRO A 29 -9.85 -8.32 -5.41
CA PRO A 29 -11.24 -8.25 -4.95
C PRO A 29 -11.33 -8.13 -3.42
N GLY A 30 -12.26 -7.30 -2.94
CA GLY A 30 -12.50 -7.13 -1.51
C GLY A 30 -11.42 -6.32 -0.77
N LEU A 31 -10.51 -5.64 -1.47
CA LEU A 31 -9.59 -4.69 -0.84
C LEU A 31 -10.40 -3.59 -0.12
N SER A 32 -10.02 -3.28 1.12
CA SER A 32 -10.76 -2.30 1.91
C SER A 32 -10.65 -0.90 1.31
N THR A 33 -11.69 -0.07 1.50
CA THR A 33 -11.70 1.33 1.02
C THR A 33 -10.49 2.14 1.49
N SER A 34 -10.02 1.89 2.73
CA SER A 34 -8.82 2.54 3.27
C SER A 34 -7.56 2.16 2.50
N TRP A 35 -7.37 0.87 2.19
CA TRP A 35 -6.23 0.39 1.41
C TRP A 35 -6.30 0.85 -0.05
N THR A 36 -7.49 0.83 -0.66
CA THR A 36 -7.70 1.37 -2.01
C THR A 36 -7.25 2.83 -2.09
N ARG A 37 -7.69 3.68 -1.16
CA ARG A 37 -7.28 5.08 -1.10
C ARG A 37 -5.77 5.25 -0.89
N THR A 38 -5.17 4.47 0.02
CA THR A 38 -3.72 4.50 0.22
C THR A 38 -2.98 4.17 -1.08
N MET A 39 -3.33 3.09 -1.76
CA MET A 39 -2.64 2.66 -2.99
C MET A 39 -2.86 3.63 -4.15
N GLN A 40 -4.06 4.21 -4.29
CA GLN A 40 -4.31 5.29 -5.26
C GLN A 40 -3.43 6.52 -4.99
N ASN A 41 -3.31 6.94 -3.73
CA ASN A 41 -2.43 8.05 -3.37
C ASN A 41 -0.96 7.76 -3.69
N ARG A 42 -0.50 6.52 -3.50
CA ARG A 42 0.86 6.10 -3.91
C ARG A 42 1.07 6.22 -5.42
N LEU A 43 0.07 5.87 -6.23
CA LEU A 43 0.15 6.03 -7.69
C LEU A 43 0.22 7.50 -8.13
N ILE A 44 -0.52 8.39 -7.45
CA ILE A 44 -0.53 9.83 -7.75
C ILE A 44 0.80 10.47 -7.32
N ASN A 45 1.22 10.21 -6.08
CA ASN A 45 2.38 10.87 -5.48
C ASN A 45 3.71 10.21 -5.87
N LYS A 46 3.67 8.99 -6.44
CA LYS A 46 4.82 8.13 -6.75
C LYS A 46 5.74 7.88 -5.54
N THR A 47 5.15 7.86 -4.34
CA THR A 47 5.85 7.68 -3.06
C THR A 47 5.01 6.86 -2.09
N ILE A 48 5.67 6.25 -1.10
CA ILE A 48 5.01 5.59 0.04
C ILE A 48 4.82 6.63 1.16
N GLU A 49 3.62 6.68 1.73
CA GLU A 49 3.29 7.54 2.87
C GLU A 49 4.11 7.18 4.12
N PRO A 50 4.44 8.16 4.99
CA PRO A 50 5.21 7.88 6.19
C PRO A 50 4.44 7.00 7.18
N PHE A 51 5.14 6.00 7.75
CA PHE A 51 4.58 5.14 8.80
C PHE A 51 4.91 5.59 10.22
N SER A 52 5.78 6.60 10.38
CA SER A 52 6.29 7.06 11.68
C SER A 52 5.19 7.44 12.66
N PHE A 53 4.12 8.11 12.21
CA PHE A 53 2.98 8.43 13.06
C PHE A 53 2.23 7.17 13.51
N ARG A 54 1.98 6.23 12.60
CA ARG A 54 1.27 4.97 12.90
C ARG A 54 2.06 4.08 13.86
N LEU A 55 3.37 3.99 13.68
CA LEU A 55 4.23 3.07 14.44
C LEU A 55 4.74 3.67 15.75
N PHE A 56 5.05 4.98 15.77
CA PHE A 56 5.76 5.62 16.88
C PHE A 56 5.05 6.85 17.45
N LYS A 57 3.86 7.21 16.94
CA LYS A 57 3.14 8.44 17.31
C LYS A 57 3.96 9.73 17.13
N GLN A 58 4.95 9.69 16.25
CA GLN A 58 5.75 10.86 15.89
C GLN A 58 4.94 11.77 14.96
N LYS A 59 4.96 13.08 15.20
CA LYS A 59 4.30 14.05 14.30
C LYS A 59 4.92 13.96 12.89
N PRO A 60 4.09 14.05 11.84
CA PRO A 60 4.55 13.98 10.46
C PRO A 60 5.49 15.14 10.11
#